data_AF-A0A7C7BUS5-F1
#
_entry.id   AF-A0A7C7BUS5-F1
#
_cell.length_a   1.000
_cell.length_b   1.000
_cell.length_c   1.000
_cell.angle_alpha   90.00
_cell.angle_beta   90.00
_cell.angle_gamma   90.00
#
_symmetry.space_group_name_H-M   'P 1'
#
loop_
_entity.id
_entity.type
_entity.pdbx_description
1 polymer ?
#
loop_
_entity_poly.entity_id
_entity_poly.type
_entity_poly.pdbx_seq_one_letter_code
_entity_poly.pdbx_strand_id
1 'polypeptide(L)'
;MKDYGVIPYNEATIYALPTGSAIELVVLSLALGSRINQLKKDRQRAREKELNTSLLNEKIQKEQNVILEKSVNERTSELREINDSLQATLEDLRSAQQQLIQSEKLASIGQLTAGIAHELNNPINFVSSNAQSLKRDFIDVKEIISLISNLDSESSSLKEDYLAVCNKMSQLDIPFTMNEIDELLLGVEDGANRTTEIVRGLRIFSRMDGNQTVMANLNELLSSTLIILRSNLKDEADVIVELSENVPDISCQPGKLNQVFMNIITNAAHATMETELPRSDR
;
A
#
# COMPACT_ATOMS: atom_id res chain seq x y z
N MET A 1 12.97 97.24 63.29
CA MET A 1 13.87 97.60 64.41
C MET A 1 14.68 98.89 64.19
N LYS A 2 14.83 99.40 62.95
CA LYS A 2 15.53 100.66 62.65
C LYS A 2 14.72 101.91 63.03
N ASP A 3 13.38 101.83 62.99
CA ASP A 3 12.48 102.97 63.22
C ASP A 3 11.95 103.10 64.66
N TYR A 4 12.39 102.23 65.59
CA TYR A 4 11.86 102.19 66.97
C TYR A 4 12.87 102.64 68.05
N GLY A 5 13.99 103.28 67.68
CA GLY A 5 14.88 103.97 68.63
C GLY A 5 15.66 103.10 69.63
N VAL A 6 15.73 101.78 69.43
CA VAL A 6 16.34 100.82 70.39
C VAL A 6 17.87 100.71 70.25
N ILE A 7 18.47 101.20 69.15
CA ILE A 7 19.91 101.05 68.85
C ILE A 7 20.53 102.44 68.61
N PRO A 8 21.63 102.83 69.30
CA PRO A 8 22.22 104.16 69.16
C PRO A 8 22.76 104.41 67.75
N TYR A 9 22.49 105.60 67.21
CA TYR A 9 22.87 106.02 65.87
C TYR A 9 24.37 106.37 65.83
N ASN A 10 25.21 105.35 65.62
CA ASN A 10 26.65 105.48 65.38
C ASN A 10 27.00 105.03 63.96
N GLU A 11 28.21 105.35 63.47
CA GLU A 11 28.64 104.98 62.10
C GLU A 11 28.47 103.48 61.84
N ALA A 12 28.70 102.62 62.85
CA ALA A 12 28.56 101.18 62.74
C ALA A 12 27.12 100.73 62.38
N THR A 13 26.08 101.36 62.95
CA THR A 13 24.68 100.94 62.75
C THR A 13 24.13 101.37 61.38
N ILE A 14 24.67 102.45 60.80
CA ILE A 14 24.30 102.94 59.45
C ILE A 14 24.86 102.01 58.37
N TYR A 15 26.12 101.61 58.49
CA TYR A 15 26.78 100.75 57.49
C TYR A 15 26.48 99.25 57.67
N ALA A 16 25.99 98.80 58.82
CA ALA A 16 25.70 97.38 59.10
C ALA A 16 24.69 96.72 58.13
N LEU A 17 23.63 97.42 57.74
CA LEU A 17 22.61 96.88 56.83
C LEU A 17 23.15 96.69 55.39
N PRO A 18 23.72 97.71 54.71
CA PRO A 18 24.27 97.54 53.37
C PRO A 18 25.47 96.59 53.33
N THR A 19 26.32 96.57 54.37
CA THR A 19 27.43 95.60 54.46
C THR A 19 26.93 94.17 54.65
N GLY A 20 25.92 93.94 55.49
CA GLY A 20 25.27 92.64 55.66
C GLY A 20 24.64 92.13 54.37
N SER A 21 23.88 92.96 53.65
CA SER A 21 23.30 92.58 52.35
C SER A 21 24.36 92.32 51.27
N ALA A 22 25.47 93.07 51.28
CA ALA A 22 26.58 92.81 50.36
C ALA A 22 27.26 91.46 50.66
N ILE A 23 27.49 91.14 51.94
CA ILE A 23 28.04 89.85 52.36
C ILE A 23 27.08 88.71 51.99
N GLU A 24 25.78 88.88 52.22
CA GLU A 24 24.75 87.89 51.86
C GLU A 24 24.74 87.61 50.35
N LEU A 25 24.79 88.65 49.51
CA LEU A 25 24.86 88.53 48.05
C LEU A 25 26.10 87.75 47.59
N VAL A 26 27.26 88.01 48.21
CA VAL A 26 28.51 87.29 47.91
C VAL A 26 28.41 85.83 48.31
N VAL A 27 27.89 85.53 49.51
CA VAL A 27 27.70 84.15 49.98
C VAL A 27 26.72 83.38 49.11
N LEU A 28 25.57 83.99 48.74
CA LEU A 28 24.59 83.40 47.84
C LEU A 28 25.17 83.15 46.45
N SER A 29 25.94 84.10 45.90
CA SER A 29 26.62 83.96 44.61
C SER A 29 27.62 82.79 44.60
N LEU A 30 28.45 82.68 45.65
CA LEU A 30 29.39 81.57 45.82
C LEU A 30 28.66 80.23 45.99
N ALA A 31 27.57 80.19 46.76
CA ALA A 31 26.75 79.00 46.95
C ALA A 31 26.06 78.56 45.64
N LEU A 32 25.51 79.51 44.87
CA LEU A 32 24.92 79.24 43.55
C LEU A 32 25.98 78.73 42.57
N GLY A 33 27.13 79.39 42.51
CA GLY A 33 28.25 78.99 41.65
C GLY A 33 28.74 77.58 41.96
N SER A 34 28.88 77.25 43.25
CA SER A 34 29.22 75.90 43.72
C SER A 34 28.15 74.88 43.30
N ARG A 35 26.86 75.21 43.49
CA ARG A 35 25.74 74.32 43.15
C ARG A 35 25.60 74.10 41.65
N ILE A 36 25.82 75.13 40.83
CA ILE A 36 25.85 75.03 39.36
C ILE A 36 26.99 74.10 38.91
N ASN A 37 28.19 74.28 39.47
CA ASN A 37 29.33 73.42 39.15
C ASN A 37 29.09 71.97 39.57
N GLN A 38 28.46 71.75 40.73
CA GLN A 38 28.12 70.42 41.21
C GLN A 38 27.09 69.74 40.28
N LEU A 39 25.99 70.43 39.94
CA LEU A 39 24.98 69.92 39.00
C LEU A 39 25.56 69.64 37.60
N LYS A 40 26.47 70.48 37.11
CA LYS A 40 27.15 70.27 35.83
C LYS A 40 28.01 69.00 35.87
N LYS A 41 28.76 68.80 36.96
CA LYS A 41 29.60 67.61 37.17
C LYS A 41 28.76 66.33 37.31
N ASP A 42 27.63 66.39 37.99
CA ASP A 42 26.73 65.25 38.16
C ASP A 42 26.03 64.86 36.84
N ARG A 43 25.59 65.84 36.04
CA ARG A 43 25.06 65.57 34.68
C ARG A 43 26.10 64.96 33.77
N GLN A 44 27.35 65.44 33.83
CA GLN A 44 28.42 64.91 33.00
C GLN A 44 28.73 63.45 33.37
N ARG A 45 28.81 63.14 34.67
CA ARG A 45 28.93 61.75 35.15
C ARG A 45 27.75 60.87 34.75
N ALA A 46 26.51 61.39 34.82
CA ALA A 46 25.33 60.65 34.40
C ALA A 46 25.36 60.33 32.90
N ARG A 47 25.73 61.30 32.06
CA ARG A 47 25.90 61.10 30.61
C ARG A 47 27.02 60.13 30.27
N GLU A 48 28.17 60.23 30.93
CA GLU A 48 29.28 59.29 30.73
C GLU A 48 28.85 57.87 31.11
N LYS A 49 28.12 57.71 32.22
CA LYS A 49 27.59 56.41 32.64
C LYS A 49 26.58 55.87 31.62
N GLU A 50 25.67 56.71 31.15
CA GLU A 50 24.65 56.35 30.15
C GLU A 50 25.27 55.95 28.81
N LEU A 51 26.26 56.71 28.34
CA LEU A 51 27.02 56.41 27.13
C LEU A 51 27.77 55.08 27.28
N ASN A 52 28.45 54.85 28.41
CA ASN A 52 29.16 53.60 28.67
C ASN A 52 28.19 52.41 28.72
N THR A 53 27.02 52.56 29.36
CA THR A 53 26.00 51.50 29.34
C THR A 53 25.45 51.24 27.95
N SER A 54 25.25 52.29 27.14
CA SER A 54 24.78 52.15 25.75
C SER A 54 25.79 51.42 24.88
N LEU A 55 27.07 51.79 24.98
CA LEU A 55 28.16 51.12 24.25
C LEU A 55 28.30 49.66 24.66
N LEU A 56 28.19 49.37 25.96
CA LEU A 56 28.21 48.00 26.46
C LEU A 56 27.03 47.18 25.93
N ASN A 57 25.83 47.74 25.94
CA ASN A 57 24.63 47.08 25.40
C ASN A 57 24.76 46.80 23.90
N GLU A 58 25.26 47.76 23.12
CA GLU A 58 25.50 47.57 21.68
C GLU A 58 26.51 46.44 21.43
N LYS A 59 27.57 46.38 22.24
CA LYS A 59 28.57 45.30 22.16
C LYS A 59 27.96 43.94 22.48
N ILE A 60 27.19 43.83 23.57
CA ILE A 60 26.50 42.59 23.96
C ILE A 60 25.52 42.15 22.88
N GLN A 61 24.74 43.08 22.29
CA GLN A 61 23.82 42.75 21.20
C GLN A 61 24.56 42.23 19.96
N LYS A 62 25.68 42.85 19.58
CA LYS A 62 26.51 42.37 18.47
C LYS A 62 27.06 40.97 18.74
N GLU A 63 27.58 40.72 19.94
CA GLU A 63 28.06 39.40 20.35
C GLU A 63 26.95 38.36 20.35
N GLN A 64 25.77 38.69 20.88
CA GLN A 64 24.60 37.80 20.87
C GLN A 64 24.12 37.49 19.45
N ASN A 65 24.05 38.47 18.57
CA ASN A 65 23.63 38.26 17.18
C ASN A 65 24.59 37.32 16.45
N VAL A 66 25.91 37.47 16.63
CA VAL A 66 26.90 36.56 16.03
C VAL A 66 26.72 35.13 16.55
N ILE A 67 26.49 34.95 17.86
CA ILE A 67 26.23 33.62 18.44
C ILE A 67 24.92 33.03 17.90
N LEU A 68 23.87 33.85 17.79
CA LEU A 68 22.57 33.43 17.29
C LEU A 68 22.65 33.02 15.82
N GLU A 69 23.29 33.81 14.96
CA GLU A 69 23.51 33.48 13.55
C GLU A 69 24.31 32.18 13.40
N LYS A 70 25.36 32.00 14.22
CA LYS A 70 26.12 30.77 14.23
C LYS A 70 25.24 29.57 14.61
N SER A 71 24.47 29.67 15.70
CA SER A 71 23.62 28.58 16.17
C SER A 71 22.48 28.26 15.19
N VAL A 72 21.91 29.28 14.53
CA VAL A 72 20.91 29.08 13.48
C VAL A 72 21.53 28.36 12.28
N ASN A 73 22.72 28.75 11.84
CA ASN A 73 23.40 28.09 10.73
C ASN A 73 23.75 26.63 11.06
N GLU A 74 24.27 26.36 12.27
CA GLU A 74 24.56 25.00 12.75
C GLU A 74 23.29 24.14 12.75
N ARG A 75 22.20 24.60 13.37
CA ARG A 75 20.93 23.85 13.39
C ARG A 75 20.31 23.68 12.01
N THR A 76 20.44 24.68 11.14
CA THR A 76 19.91 24.59 9.77
C THR A 76 20.69 23.56 8.95
N SER A 77 22.01 23.45 9.18
CA SER A 77 22.84 22.41 8.57
C SER A 77 22.46 21.02 9.10
N GLU A 78 22.37 20.85 10.42
CA GLU A 78 21.95 19.59 11.04
C GLU A 78 20.56 19.15 10.56
N LEU A 79 19.60 20.08 10.49
CA LEU A 79 18.26 19.80 9.98
C LEU A 79 18.27 19.35 8.53
N ARG A 80 19.12 19.94 7.68
CA ARG A 80 19.27 19.51 6.28
C ARG A 80 19.84 18.11 6.20
N GLU A 81 20.91 17.83 6.94
CA GLU A 81 21.53 16.49 6.96
C GLU A 81 20.54 15.41 7.43
N ILE A 82 19.78 15.69 8.50
CA ILE A 82 18.75 14.78 8.99
C ILE A 82 17.64 14.59 7.96
N ASN A 83 17.20 15.66 7.29
CA ASN A 83 16.12 15.58 6.30
C ASN A 83 16.55 14.80 5.06
N ASP A 84 17.78 15.02 4.58
CA ASP A 84 18.36 14.28 3.47
C ASP A 84 18.50 12.78 3.81
N SER A 85 18.98 12.48 5.03
CA SER A 85 19.07 11.11 5.53
C SER A 85 17.69 10.44 5.68
N LEU A 86 16.70 11.19 6.18
CA LEU A 86 15.33 10.70 6.31
C LEU A 86 14.73 10.40 4.95
N GLN A 87 14.96 11.27 3.95
CA GLN A 87 14.47 11.08 2.60
C GLN A 87 15.09 9.84 1.96
N ALA A 88 16.40 9.64 2.09
CA ALA A 88 17.07 8.42 1.62
C ALA A 88 16.50 7.16 2.28
N THR A 89 16.29 7.19 3.60
CA THR A 89 15.72 6.07 4.35
C THR A 89 14.28 5.75 3.90
N LEU A 90 13.47 6.77 3.59
CA LEU A 90 12.12 6.60 3.06
C LEU A 90 12.11 5.98 1.67
N GLU A 91 13.06 6.36 0.80
CA GLU A 91 13.22 5.76 -0.52
C GLU A 91 13.64 4.28 -0.42
N ASP A 92 14.60 3.98 0.45
CA ASP A 92 15.03 2.60 0.71
C ASP A 92 13.88 1.76 1.27
N LEU A 93 13.12 2.30 2.23
CA LEU A 93 11.96 1.62 2.80
C LEU A 93 10.90 1.34 1.74
N ARG A 94 10.59 2.31 0.87
CA ARG A 94 9.65 2.12 -0.24
C ARG A 94 10.12 1.07 -1.22
N SER A 95 11.40 1.07 -1.56
CA SER A 95 12.02 0.08 -2.46
C SER A 95 11.94 -1.33 -1.85
N ALA A 96 12.33 -1.49 -0.59
CA ALA A 96 12.24 -2.75 0.13
C ALA A 96 10.79 -3.25 0.23
N GLN A 97 9.84 -2.36 0.51
CA GLN A 97 8.41 -2.71 0.57
C GLN A 97 7.88 -3.16 -0.80
N GLN A 98 8.28 -2.51 -1.89
CA GLN A 98 7.93 -2.95 -3.25
C GLN A 98 8.51 -4.33 -3.58
N GLN A 99 9.77 -4.58 -3.20
CA GLN A 99 10.40 -5.89 -3.37
C GLN A 99 9.69 -6.98 -2.57
N LEU A 100 9.29 -6.69 -1.33
CA LEU A 100 8.52 -7.62 -0.49
C LEU A 100 7.18 -7.97 -1.12
N ILE A 101 6.41 -6.96 -1.57
CA ILE A 101 5.12 -7.18 -2.25
C ILE A 101 5.32 -8.05 -3.50
N GLN A 102 6.38 -7.79 -4.27
CA GLN A 102 6.66 -8.57 -5.48
C GLN A 102 7.09 -10.01 -5.17
N SER A 103 7.87 -10.22 -4.12
CA SER A 103 8.26 -11.56 -3.65
C SER A 103 7.06 -12.35 -3.15
N GLU A 104 6.19 -11.74 -2.34
CA GLU A 104 4.94 -12.34 -1.87
C GLU A 104 4.01 -12.71 -3.03
N LYS A 105 3.89 -11.83 -4.03
CA LYS A 105 3.14 -12.10 -5.26
C LYS A 105 3.70 -13.31 -6.01
N LEU A 106 5.03 -13.39 -6.18
CA LEU A 106 5.68 -14.53 -6.84
C LEU A 106 5.50 -15.84 -6.06
N ALA A 107 5.56 -15.80 -4.73
CA ALA A 107 5.32 -16.96 -3.88
C ALA A 107 3.87 -17.45 -3.98
N SER A 108 2.89 -16.53 -3.92
CA SER A 108 1.46 -16.83 -4.10
C SER A 108 1.18 -17.42 -5.49
N ILE A 109 1.77 -16.84 -6.54
CA ILE A 109 1.70 -17.39 -7.91
C ILE A 109 2.33 -18.78 -7.96
N GLY A 110 3.48 -19.01 -7.32
CA GLY A 110 4.15 -20.31 -7.32
C GLY A 110 3.30 -21.42 -6.71
N GLN A 111 2.68 -21.16 -5.57
CA GLN A 111 1.78 -22.11 -4.90
C GLN A 111 0.52 -22.39 -5.72
N LEU A 112 -0.10 -21.34 -6.29
CA LEU A 112 -1.23 -21.47 -7.20
C LEU A 112 -0.85 -22.23 -8.48
N THR A 113 0.31 -21.94 -9.06
CA THR A 113 0.79 -22.57 -10.30
C THR A 113 1.00 -24.07 -10.10
N ALA A 114 1.53 -24.50 -8.95
CA ALA A 114 1.68 -25.92 -8.63
C ALA A 114 0.32 -26.63 -8.50
N GLY A 115 -0.65 -26.01 -7.81
CA GLY A 115 -2.02 -26.53 -7.69
C GLY A 115 -2.75 -26.59 -9.03
N ILE A 116 -2.63 -25.53 -9.83
CA ILE A 116 -3.24 -25.44 -11.15
C ILE A 116 -2.60 -26.44 -12.12
N ALA A 117 -1.28 -26.64 -12.09
CA ALA A 117 -0.63 -27.65 -12.93
C ALA A 117 -1.14 -29.05 -12.61
N HIS A 118 -1.33 -29.37 -11.33
CA HIS A 118 -1.91 -30.64 -10.90
C HIS A 118 -3.37 -30.77 -11.37
N GLU A 119 -4.18 -29.72 -11.17
CA GLU A 119 -5.57 -29.66 -11.61
C GLU A 119 -5.77 -29.66 -13.11
N LEU A 120 -4.82 -29.15 -13.89
CA LEU A 120 -4.82 -29.15 -15.34
C LEU A 120 -4.39 -30.51 -15.89
N ASN A 121 -3.42 -31.16 -15.24
CA ASN A 121 -3.02 -32.52 -15.59
C ASN A 121 -4.15 -33.53 -15.37
N ASN A 122 -4.98 -33.35 -14.35
CA ASN A 122 -6.10 -34.26 -14.06
C ASN A 122 -7.07 -34.48 -15.25
N PRO A 123 -7.75 -33.46 -15.78
CA PRO A 123 -8.64 -33.62 -16.93
C PRO A 123 -7.89 -34.05 -18.19
N ILE A 124 -6.63 -33.62 -18.38
CA ILE A 124 -5.81 -34.08 -19.51
C ILE A 124 -5.56 -35.59 -19.45
N ASN A 125 -5.25 -36.11 -18.27
CA ASN A 125 -5.06 -37.56 -18.06
C ASN A 125 -6.37 -38.32 -18.28
N PHE A 126 -7.51 -37.78 -17.84
CA PHE A 126 -8.84 -38.33 -18.12
C PHE A 126 -9.12 -38.38 -19.62
N VAL A 127 -8.91 -37.28 -20.35
CA VAL A 127 -9.08 -37.23 -21.81
C VAL A 127 -8.16 -38.24 -22.50
N SER A 128 -6.88 -38.27 -22.13
CA SER A 128 -5.88 -39.15 -22.75
C SER A 128 -6.21 -40.64 -22.54
N SER A 129 -6.55 -41.02 -21.31
CA SER A 129 -6.92 -42.40 -20.97
C SER A 129 -8.22 -42.83 -21.66
N ASN A 130 -9.27 -41.99 -21.61
CA ASN A 130 -10.52 -42.30 -22.29
C ASN A 130 -10.36 -42.38 -23.81
N ALA A 131 -9.58 -41.48 -24.42
CA ALA A 131 -9.27 -41.54 -25.86
C ALA A 131 -8.50 -42.81 -26.23
N GLN A 132 -7.63 -43.31 -25.35
CA GLN A 132 -6.89 -44.55 -25.56
C GLN A 132 -7.80 -45.78 -25.48
N SER A 133 -8.73 -45.84 -24.53
CA SER A 133 -9.75 -46.89 -24.44
C SER A 133 -10.68 -46.83 -25.65
N LEU A 134 -11.18 -45.64 -26.00
CA LEU A 134 -12.03 -45.42 -27.17
C LEU A 134 -11.38 -45.92 -28.46
N LYS A 135 -10.08 -45.69 -28.62
CA LYS A 135 -9.32 -46.19 -29.77
C LYS A 135 -9.29 -47.72 -29.82
N ARG A 136 -9.21 -48.41 -28.68
CA ARG A 136 -9.25 -49.88 -28.61
C ARG A 136 -10.62 -50.39 -29.00
N ASP A 137 -11.67 -49.85 -28.41
CA ASP A 137 -13.05 -50.27 -28.62
C ASP A 137 -13.49 -50.02 -30.06
N PHE A 138 -13.02 -48.91 -30.65
CA PHE A 138 -13.27 -48.60 -32.06
C PHE A 138 -12.59 -49.60 -33.03
N ILE A 139 -11.49 -50.26 -32.63
CA ILE A 139 -10.87 -51.33 -33.45
C ILE A 139 -11.81 -52.54 -33.52
N ASP A 140 -12.43 -52.91 -32.41
CA ASP A 140 -13.35 -54.05 -32.32
C ASP A 140 -14.61 -53.80 -33.17
N VAL A 141 -15.18 -52.60 -33.09
CA VAL A 141 -16.29 -52.16 -33.95
C VAL A 141 -15.89 -52.18 -35.43
N LYS A 142 -14.68 -51.70 -35.76
CA LYS A 142 -14.17 -51.70 -37.14
C LYS A 142 -13.97 -53.11 -37.68
N GLU A 143 -13.57 -54.07 -36.85
CA GLU A 143 -13.44 -55.48 -37.25
C GLU A 143 -14.81 -56.03 -37.71
N ILE A 144 -15.88 -55.75 -36.97
CA ILE A 144 -17.24 -56.15 -37.34
C ILE A 144 -17.72 -55.47 -38.62
N ILE A 145 -17.51 -54.15 -38.75
CA ILE A 145 -17.89 -53.42 -39.96
C ILE A 145 -17.15 -53.98 -41.19
N SER A 146 -15.87 -54.35 -41.03
CA SER A 146 -15.08 -54.99 -42.09
C SER A 146 -15.65 -56.35 -42.49
N LEU A 147 -16.02 -57.19 -41.52
CA LEU A 147 -16.66 -58.49 -41.82
C LEU A 147 -17.98 -58.30 -42.55
N ILE A 148 -18.82 -57.35 -42.12
CA ILE A 148 -20.10 -57.04 -42.77
C ILE A 148 -19.88 -56.51 -44.20
N SER A 149 -18.88 -55.64 -44.39
CA SER A 149 -18.59 -55.05 -45.70
C SER A 149 -18.06 -56.05 -46.71
N ASN A 150 -17.48 -57.16 -46.25
CA ASN A 150 -16.98 -58.25 -47.08
C ASN A 150 -18.04 -59.33 -47.36
N LEU A 151 -19.27 -59.18 -46.83
CA LEU A 151 -20.37 -60.08 -47.16
C LEU A 151 -20.78 -59.88 -48.61
N ASP A 152 -20.60 -60.92 -49.42
CA ASP A 152 -21.09 -60.97 -50.79
C ASP A 152 -22.47 -61.64 -50.81
N SER A 153 -23.48 -60.87 -51.24
CA SER A 153 -24.87 -61.33 -51.32
C SER A 153 -25.11 -62.42 -52.37
N GLU A 154 -24.18 -62.61 -53.32
CA GLU A 154 -24.27 -63.63 -54.36
C GLU A 154 -23.47 -64.90 -54.01
N SER A 155 -22.78 -64.91 -52.87
CA SER A 155 -21.97 -66.05 -52.45
C SER A 155 -22.82 -67.24 -52.00
N SER A 156 -22.36 -68.44 -52.32
CA SER A 156 -22.97 -69.69 -51.83
C SER A 156 -22.75 -69.91 -50.32
N SER A 157 -21.87 -69.12 -49.69
CA SER A 157 -21.46 -69.20 -48.27
C SER A 157 -22.11 -68.13 -47.38
N LEU A 158 -23.03 -67.30 -47.90
CA LEU A 158 -23.62 -66.17 -47.16
C LEU A 158 -24.13 -66.53 -45.76
N LYS A 159 -24.71 -67.72 -45.59
CA LYS A 159 -25.21 -68.20 -44.29
C LYS A 159 -24.08 -68.49 -43.29
N GLU A 160 -22.95 -69.01 -43.76
CA GLU A 160 -21.76 -69.30 -42.96
C GLU A 160 -21.05 -67.99 -42.58
N ASP A 161 -20.93 -67.06 -43.53
CA ASP A 161 -20.31 -65.75 -43.32
C ASP A 161 -21.15 -64.89 -42.33
N TYR A 162 -22.48 -64.93 -42.44
CA TYR A 162 -23.39 -64.30 -41.47
C TYR A 162 -23.22 -64.90 -40.06
N LEU A 163 -23.10 -66.22 -39.94
CA LEU A 163 -22.90 -66.88 -38.66
C LEU A 163 -21.56 -66.48 -38.03
N ALA A 164 -20.52 -66.31 -38.85
CA ALA A 164 -19.20 -65.84 -38.43
C ALA A 164 -19.28 -64.41 -37.86
N VAL A 165 -20.03 -63.50 -38.48
CA VAL A 165 -20.29 -62.15 -37.96
C VAL A 165 -21.00 -62.21 -36.61
N CYS A 166 -22.09 -62.98 -36.49
CA CYS A 166 -22.82 -63.11 -35.22
C CYS A 166 -21.95 -63.66 -34.10
N ASN A 167 -21.15 -64.69 -34.39
CA ASN A 167 -20.20 -65.25 -33.42
C ASN A 167 -19.16 -64.22 -32.98
N LYS A 168 -18.61 -63.45 -33.92
CA LYS A 168 -17.61 -62.43 -33.63
C LYS A 168 -18.20 -61.24 -32.84
N MET A 169 -19.42 -60.80 -33.17
CA MET A 169 -20.13 -59.77 -32.39
C MET A 169 -20.37 -60.20 -30.95
N SER A 170 -20.68 -61.48 -30.72
CA SER A 170 -20.83 -62.02 -29.37
C SER A 170 -19.49 -62.22 -28.64
N GLN A 171 -18.42 -62.57 -29.36
CA GLN A 171 -17.08 -62.71 -28.77
C GLN A 171 -16.49 -61.37 -28.30
N LEU A 172 -16.76 -60.29 -29.04
CA LEU A 172 -16.30 -58.95 -28.72
C LEU A 172 -17.25 -58.17 -27.81
N ASP A 173 -18.43 -58.73 -27.50
CA ASP A 173 -19.50 -58.08 -26.73
C ASP A 173 -19.83 -56.65 -27.23
N ILE A 174 -20.10 -56.55 -28.53
CA ILE A 174 -20.36 -55.26 -29.21
C ILE A 174 -21.45 -54.41 -28.53
N PRO A 175 -22.54 -54.95 -27.98
CA PRO A 175 -23.52 -54.15 -27.24
C PRO A 175 -22.91 -53.45 -26.03
N PHE A 176 -22.03 -54.11 -25.28
CA PHE A 176 -21.29 -53.50 -24.18
C PHE A 176 -20.29 -52.46 -24.69
N THR A 177 -19.50 -52.82 -25.71
CA THR A 177 -18.51 -51.91 -26.33
C THR A 177 -19.14 -50.60 -26.81
N MET A 178 -20.33 -50.64 -27.41
CA MET A 178 -21.03 -49.43 -27.86
C MET A 178 -21.44 -48.53 -26.71
N ASN A 179 -21.92 -49.09 -25.59
CA ASN A 179 -22.25 -48.31 -24.40
C ASN A 179 -20.99 -47.72 -23.75
N GLU A 180 -19.90 -48.48 -23.70
CA GLU A 180 -18.61 -48.01 -23.17
C GLU A 180 -18.05 -46.86 -24.02
N ILE A 181 -18.15 -46.94 -25.35
CA ILE A 181 -17.78 -45.87 -26.28
C ILE A 181 -18.54 -44.57 -25.95
N ASP A 182 -19.85 -44.64 -25.71
CA ASP A 182 -20.67 -43.46 -25.36
C ASP A 182 -20.22 -42.83 -24.03
N GLU A 183 -19.95 -43.65 -23.00
CA GLU A 183 -19.44 -43.17 -21.71
C GLU A 183 -18.04 -42.53 -21.84
N LEU A 184 -17.15 -43.16 -22.62
CA LEU A 184 -15.80 -42.65 -22.87
C LEU A 184 -15.83 -41.31 -23.61
N LEU A 185 -16.71 -41.15 -24.60
CA LEU A 185 -16.91 -39.90 -25.33
C LEU A 185 -17.39 -38.77 -24.41
N LEU A 186 -18.36 -39.04 -23.53
CA LEU A 186 -18.81 -38.09 -22.51
C LEU A 186 -17.67 -37.69 -21.57
N GLY A 187 -16.85 -38.66 -21.14
CA GLY A 187 -15.69 -38.38 -20.29
C GLY A 187 -14.62 -37.53 -20.98
N VAL A 188 -14.39 -37.73 -22.29
CA VAL A 188 -13.49 -36.88 -23.08
C VAL A 188 -14.04 -35.45 -23.19
N GLU A 189 -15.34 -35.30 -23.44
CA GLU A 189 -15.98 -33.99 -23.53
C GLU A 189 -15.89 -33.22 -22.20
N ASP A 190 -16.20 -33.86 -21.07
CA ASP A 190 -16.10 -33.23 -19.75
C ASP A 190 -14.67 -32.80 -19.44
N GLY A 191 -13.68 -33.68 -19.67
CA GLY A 191 -12.28 -33.36 -19.45
C GLY A 191 -11.79 -32.21 -20.35
N ALA A 192 -12.22 -32.16 -21.62
CA ALA A 192 -11.88 -31.07 -22.53
C ALA A 192 -12.50 -29.73 -22.10
N ASN A 193 -13.77 -29.74 -21.67
CA ASN A 193 -14.46 -28.56 -21.16
C ASN A 193 -13.79 -28.03 -19.90
N ARG A 194 -13.47 -28.91 -18.96
CA ARG A 194 -12.78 -28.55 -17.71
C ARG A 194 -11.39 -27.98 -17.96
N THR A 195 -10.63 -28.56 -18.89
CA THR A 195 -9.32 -28.01 -19.31
C THR A 195 -9.48 -26.59 -19.86
N THR A 196 -10.50 -26.36 -20.67
CA THR A 196 -10.82 -25.04 -21.23
C THR A 196 -11.13 -24.02 -20.13
N GLU A 197 -11.93 -24.39 -19.12
CA GLU A 197 -12.26 -23.50 -18.00
C GLU A 197 -11.01 -23.10 -17.21
N ILE A 198 -10.13 -24.06 -16.89
CA ILE A 198 -8.88 -23.80 -16.15
C ILE A 198 -7.97 -22.86 -16.95
N VAL A 199 -7.76 -23.13 -18.24
CA VAL A 199 -6.92 -22.28 -19.11
C VAL A 199 -7.51 -20.88 -19.25
N ARG A 200 -8.85 -20.75 -19.32
CA ARG A 200 -9.52 -19.44 -19.35
C ARG A 200 -9.26 -18.66 -18.06
N GLY A 201 -9.38 -19.30 -16.89
CA GLY A 201 -9.04 -18.71 -15.59
C GLY A 201 -7.59 -18.23 -15.54
N LEU A 202 -6.64 -19.10 -15.93
CA LEU A 202 -5.21 -18.78 -16.01
C LEU A 202 -4.90 -17.59 -16.93
N ARG A 203 -5.53 -17.52 -18.10
CA ARG A 203 -5.28 -16.43 -19.06
C ARG A 203 -5.76 -15.08 -18.55
N ILE A 204 -6.90 -15.06 -17.87
CA ILE A 204 -7.41 -13.84 -17.23
C ILE A 204 -6.50 -13.44 -16.07
N PHE A 205 -5.97 -14.42 -15.34
CA PHE A 205 -4.99 -14.17 -14.28
C PHE A 205 -3.67 -13.60 -14.80
N SER A 206 -3.09 -14.19 -15.85
CA SER A 206 -1.84 -13.70 -16.43
C SER A 206 -1.95 -12.28 -17.01
N ARG A 207 -3.15 -11.83 -17.39
CA ARG A 207 -3.42 -10.45 -17.85
C ARG A 207 -3.56 -9.44 -16.70
N MET A 208 -3.55 -9.88 -15.44
CA MET A 208 -3.66 -9.03 -14.25
C MET A 208 -2.43 -8.16 -13.97
N ASP A 209 -1.32 -8.31 -14.70
CA ASP A 209 -0.12 -7.47 -14.51
C ASP A 209 -0.25 -6.06 -15.12
N GLY A 210 -1.39 -5.73 -15.72
CA GLY A 210 -1.69 -4.38 -16.17
C GLY A 210 -1.95 -3.42 -15.01
N ASN A 211 -1.04 -2.46 -14.79
CA ASN A 211 -1.31 -1.27 -13.96
C ASN A 211 -2.22 -0.25 -14.69
N GLN A 212 -2.78 -0.60 -15.83
CA GLN A 212 -3.66 0.27 -16.59
C GLN A 212 -5.07 0.25 -16.02
N THR A 213 -5.61 1.43 -15.81
CA THR A 213 -7.01 1.60 -15.43
C THR A 213 -7.87 1.39 -16.68
N VAL A 214 -8.82 0.46 -16.60
CA VAL A 214 -9.76 0.14 -17.68
C VAL A 214 -11.18 0.00 -17.12
N MET A 215 -12.18 0.16 -17.98
CA MET A 215 -13.56 -0.20 -17.64
C MET A 215 -13.66 -1.72 -17.58
N ALA A 216 -14.05 -2.26 -16.43
CA ALA A 216 -14.20 -3.70 -16.24
C ALA A 216 -15.44 -4.02 -15.39
N ASN A 217 -16.03 -5.17 -15.67
CA ASN A 217 -17.18 -5.67 -14.96
C ASN A 217 -16.79 -6.46 -13.70
N LEU A 218 -17.36 -6.13 -12.54
CA LEU A 218 -17.02 -6.80 -11.29
C LEU A 218 -17.42 -8.28 -11.26
N ASN A 219 -18.54 -8.66 -11.90
CA ASN A 219 -18.98 -10.05 -11.91
C ASN A 219 -18.02 -10.92 -12.72
N GLU A 220 -17.51 -10.42 -13.85
CA GLU A 220 -16.50 -11.13 -14.64
C GLU A 220 -15.19 -11.31 -13.88
N LEU A 221 -14.74 -10.25 -13.19
CA LEU A 221 -13.55 -10.28 -12.33
C LEU A 221 -13.67 -11.32 -11.22
N LEU A 222 -14.78 -11.30 -10.49
CA LEU A 222 -15.01 -12.21 -9.38
C LEU A 222 -15.21 -13.66 -9.85
N SER A 223 -15.94 -13.87 -10.95
CA SER A 223 -16.11 -15.19 -11.57
C SER A 223 -14.76 -15.78 -12.00
N SER A 224 -13.87 -14.95 -12.55
CA SER A 224 -12.53 -15.37 -12.97
C SER A 224 -11.66 -15.77 -11.79
N THR A 225 -11.68 -14.99 -10.70
CA THR A 225 -10.99 -15.35 -9.45
C THR A 225 -11.53 -16.65 -8.85
N LEU A 226 -12.86 -16.82 -8.84
CA LEU A 226 -13.48 -18.04 -8.32
C LEU A 226 -13.14 -19.28 -9.14
N ILE A 227 -13.06 -19.19 -10.47
CA ILE A 227 -12.63 -20.32 -11.32
C ILE A 227 -11.25 -20.82 -10.90
N ILE A 228 -10.32 -19.90 -10.61
CA ILE A 228 -8.96 -20.23 -10.19
C ILE A 228 -8.94 -20.82 -8.78
N LEU A 229 -9.73 -20.24 -7.87
CA LEU A 229 -9.80 -20.71 -6.50
C LEU A 229 -10.60 -22.00 -6.32
N ARG A 230 -11.51 -22.33 -7.25
CA ARG A 230 -12.40 -23.49 -7.17
C ARG A 230 -11.62 -24.79 -6.94
N SER A 231 -10.46 -24.93 -7.57
CA SER A 231 -9.57 -26.08 -7.38
C SER A 231 -9.11 -26.23 -5.93
N ASN A 232 -8.69 -25.11 -5.34
CA ASN A 232 -8.08 -25.09 -4.02
C ASN A 232 -9.15 -25.12 -2.93
N LEU A 233 -10.28 -24.46 -3.17
CA LEU A 233 -11.38 -24.39 -2.21
C LEU A 233 -12.21 -25.66 -2.16
N LYS A 234 -12.19 -26.52 -3.20
CA LYS A 234 -13.04 -27.72 -3.26
C LYS A 234 -12.90 -28.62 -2.03
N ASP A 235 -11.71 -28.72 -1.46
CA ASP A 235 -11.45 -29.53 -0.27
C ASP A 235 -11.56 -28.75 1.04
N GLU A 236 -11.65 -27.41 0.95
CA GLU A 236 -11.54 -26.49 2.08
C GLU A 236 -12.87 -25.85 2.48
N ALA A 237 -13.68 -25.40 1.51
CA ALA A 237 -14.92 -24.65 1.74
C ALA A 237 -15.90 -24.76 0.57
N ASP A 238 -17.19 -24.79 0.87
CA ASP A 238 -18.24 -24.70 -0.14
C ASP A 238 -18.59 -23.23 -0.37
N VAL A 239 -18.46 -22.75 -1.61
CA VAL A 239 -18.65 -21.34 -1.95
C VAL A 239 -20.02 -21.12 -2.57
N ILE A 240 -20.87 -20.34 -1.89
CA ILE A 240 -22.16 -19.88 -2.41
C ILE A 240 -21.97 -18.48 -3.02
N VAL A 241 -22.43 -18.30 -4.26
CA VAL A 241 -22.21 -17.08 -5.03
C VAL A 241 -23.54 -16.45 -5.39
N GLU A 242 -23.83 -15.28 -4.81
CA GLU A 242 -25.02 -14.49 -5.11
C GLU A 242 -24.59 -13.14 -5.68
N LEU A 243 -24.77 -12.95 -6.99
CA LEU A 243 -24.38 -11.73 -7.71
C LEU A 243 -25.60 -11.07 -8.34
N SER A 244 -25.63 -9.74 -8.30
CA SER A 244 -26.63 -8.97 -9.05
C SER A 244 -26.33 -9.03 -10.55
N GLU A 245 -27.35 -9.24 -11.39
CA GLU A 245 -27.16 -9.34 -12.84
C GLU A 245 -26.73 -8.02 -13.48
N ASN A 246 -27.14 -6.88 -12.91
CA ASN A 246 -26.95 -5.56 -13.50
C ASN A 246 -25.91 -4.72 -12.73
N VAL A 247 -24.69 -5.24 -12.62
CA VAL A 247 -23.56 -4.47 -12.07
C VAL A 247 -22.91 -3.66 -13.20
N PRO A 248 -22.85 -2.32 -13.09
CA PRO A 248 -22.22 -1.48 -14.10
C PRO A 248 -20.70 -1.69 -14.14
N ASP A 249 -20.11 -1.45 -15.30
CA ASP A 249 -18.66 -1.45 -15.44
C ASP A 249 -18.04 -0.30 -14.64
N ILE A 250 -16.90 -0.58 -14.01
CA ILE A 250 -16.17 0.39 -13.21
C ILE A 250 -14.77 0.62 -13.77
N SER A 251 -14.32 1.87 -13.68
CA SER A 251 -12.95 2.25 -14.01
C SER A 251 -12.01 1.78 -12.90
N CYS A 252 -11.30 0.68 -13.12
CA CYS A 252 -10.45 0.06 -12.10
C CYS A 252 -9.17 -0.56 -12.68
N GLN A 253 -8.28 -1.06 -11.81
CA GLN A 253 -7.14 -1.90 -12.19
C GLN A 253 -7.54 -3.37 -11.94
N PRO A 254 -7.96 -4.12 -12.98
CA PRO A 254 -8.52 -5.47 -12.85
C PRO A 254 -7.67 -6.42 -12.03
N GLY A 255 -6.35 -6.40 -12.26
CA GLY A 255 -5.43 -7.27 -11.56
C GLY A 255 -5.35 -7.04 -10.06
N LYS A 256 -5.38 -5.77 -9.63
CA LYS A 256 -5.39 -5.44 -8.20
C LYS A 256 -6.70 -5.84 -7.54
N LEU A 257 -7.83 -5.59 -8.19
CA LEU A 257 -9.13 -5.99 -7.63
C LEU A 257 -9.26 -7.50 -7.52
N ASN A 258 -8.83 -8.24 -8.54
CA ASN A 258 -8.86 -9.69 -8.45
C ASN A 258 -7.93 -10.23 -7.36
N GLN A 259 -6.77 -9.60 -7.12
CA GLN A 259 -5.91 -9.95 -5.99
C GLN A 259 -6.59 -9.68 -4.64
N VAL A 260 -7.33 -8.57 -4.52
CA VAL A 260 -8.16 -8.30 -3.33
C VAL A 260 -9.21 -9.40 -3.14
N PHE A 261 -9.95 -9.76 -4.20
CA PHE A 261 -10.93 -10.86 -4.13
C PHE A 261 -10.26 -12.18 -3.73
N MET A 262 -9.12 -12.49 -4.33
CA MET A 262 -8.39 -13.71 -4.05
C MET A 262 -8.01 -13.78 -2.56
N ASN A 263 -7.37 -12.74 -2.04
CA ASN A 263 -6.95 -12.68 -0.64
C ASN A 263 -8.13 -12.75 0.33
N ILE A 264 -9.23 -12.04 0.06
CA ILE A 264 -10.41 -12.06 0.92
C ILE A 264 -11.01 -13.47 0.95
N ILE A 265 -11.18 -14.10 -0.21
CA ILE A 265 -11.81 -15.42 -0.31
C ILE A 265 -10.92 -16.49 0.34
N THR A 266 -9.61 -16.49 0.09
CA THR A 266 -8.69 -17.45 0.72
C THR A 266 -8.62 -17.27 2.23
N ASN A 267 -8.60 -16.03 2.72
CA ASN A 267 -8.59 -15.78 4.17
C ASN A 267 -9.89 -16.23 4.82
N ALA A 268 -11.03 -16.05 4.15
CA ALA A 268 -12.32 -16.54 4.63
C ALA A 268 -12.33 -18.07 4.70
N ALA A 269 -11.85 -18.76 3.66
CA ALA A 269 -11.75 -20.22 3.64
C ALA A 269 -10.82 -20.76 4.74
N HIS A 270 -9.63 -20.17 4.93
CA HIS A 270 -8.74 -20.59 6.02
C HIS A 270 -9.38 -20.36 7.40
N ALA A 271 -10.09 -19.25 7.58
CA ALA A 271 -10.78 -18.96 8.83
C ALA A 271 -11.89 -19.98 9.14
N THR A 272 -12.59 -20.51 8.13
CA THR A 272 -13.56 -21.60 8.35
C THR A 272 -12.85 -22.92 8.68
N MET A 273 -11.66 -23.18 8.13
CA MET A 273 -10.87 -24.38 8.44
C MET A 273 -10.43 -24.45 9.91
N GLU A 274 -10.08 -23.30 10.51
CA GLU A 274 -9.65 -23.21 11.91
C GLU A 274 -10.79 -23.39 12.93
N THR A 275 -12.05 -23.45 12.49
CA THR A 275 -13.18 -23.74 13.38
C THR A 275 -13.37 -25.25 13.60
N GLU A 276 -13.72 -25.64 14.83
CA GLU A 276 -14.04 -27.03 15.19
C GLU A 276 -15.40 -27.51 14.63
N LEU A 277 -16.11 -26.68 13.85
CA LEU A 277 -17.45 -26.99 13.34
C LEU A 277 -17.41 -28.06 12.24
N PRO A 278 -18.43 -28.90 12.06
CA PRO A 278 -18.53 -29.83 10.92
C PRO A 278 -18.61 -29.06 9.60
N ARG A 279 -18.10 -29.62 8.49
CA ARG A 279 -18.07 -28.96 7.16
C ARG A 279 -19.46 -28.51 6.67
N SER A 280 -20.53 -29.21 7.06
CA SER A 280 -21.92 -28.85 6.73
C SER A 280 -22.41 -27.56 7.39
N ASP A 281 -21.75 -27.15 8.47
CA ASP A 281 -22.18 -26.06 9.36
C ASP A 281 -21.26 -24.84 9.25
N ARG A 282 -20.29 -24.87 8.32
CA ARG A 282 -19.33 -23.81 8.02
C ARG A 282 -19.76 -23.00 6.80
#